data_AF-A0A6C1SL18-F1
#
_entry.id   AF-A0A6C1SL18-F1
#
_cell.length_a   1.000
_cell.length_b   1.000
_cell.length_c   1.000
_cell.angle_alpha   90.00
_cell.angle_beta   90.00
_cell.angle_gamma   90.00
#
_symmetry.space_group_name_H-M   'P 1'
#
loop_
_entity.id
_entity.type
_entity.pdbx_description
1 polymer ?
#
loop_
_entity_poly.entity_id
_entity_poly.type
_entity_poly.pdbx_seq_one_letter_code
_entity_poly.pdbx_strand_id
1 'polypeptide(L)' 'MLATLADFRERLDGLVCKTSPFADEIDEKEVTWVSPELVGEFGFTEWTADGKLRHPRFLGLRRDKAAEDVVRETPEG' A
#
# COMPACT_ATOMS: atom_id res chain seq x y z
N MET A 1 -3.88 0.92 -20.95
CA MET A 1 -2.43 1.19 -21.13
C MET A 1 -1.72 0.58 -19.94
N LEU A 2 -0.97 -0.50 -20.12
CA LEU A 2 -0.29 -1.21 -19.02
C LEU A 2 0.65 -0.21 -18.31
N ALA A 3 0.39 0.09 -17.04
CA ALA A 3 1.33 0.84 -16.22
C ALA A 3 2.58 -0.03 -16.05
N THR A 4 3.72 0.46 -16.53
CA THR A 4 5.00 -0.24 -16.42
C THR A 4 5.56 -0.03 -15.02
N LEU A 5 6.52 -0.87 -14.61
CA LEU A 5 7.26 -0.65 -13.36
C LEU A 5 7.95 0.72 -13.32
N ALA A 6 8.30 1.28 -14.48
CA ALA A 6 8.90 2.61 -14.60
C ALA A 6 7.90 3.73 -14.24
N ASP A 7 6.67 3.71 -14.77
CA ASP A 7 5.63 4.68 -14.38
C ASP A 7 5.31 4.57 -12.89
N PHE A 8 5.25 3.35 -12.37
CA PHE A 8 5.01 3.16 -10.94
C PHE A 8 6.15 3.72 -10.08
N ARG A 9 7.40 3.49 -10.50
CA ARG A 9 8.58 4.03 -9.81
C ARG A 9 8.59 5.56 -9.81
N GLU A 10 8.34 6.19 -10.95
CA GLU A 10 8.33 7.65 -11.09
C GLU A 10 7.32 8.31 -10.14
N ARG A 11 6.12 7.71 -10.01
CA ARG A 11 5.09 8.18 -9.06
C ARG A 11 5.56 8.08 -7.62
N LEU A 12 6.18 6.97 -7.24
CA LEU A 12 6.69 6.77 -5.88
C LEU A 12 7.86 7.71 -5.56
N ASP A 13 8.74 7.98 -6.54
CA ASP A 13 9.86 8.90 -6.39
C ASP A 13 9.39 10.32 -6.05
N GLY A 14 8.24 10.75 -6.60
CA GLY A 14 7.61 12.03 -6.25
C GLY A 14 7.03 12.10 -4.84
N LEU A 15 6.88 10.97 -4.15
CA LEU A 15 6.28 10.87 -2.82
C LEU A 15 7.29 10.53 -1.72
N VAL A 16 8.59 10.42 -2.04
CA VAL A 16 9.60 10.03 -1.05
C VAL A 16 9.61 10.99 0.14
N CYS A 17 9.59 10.42 1.34
CA CYS A 17 9.65 11.16 2.60
C CYS A 17 10.77 10.63 3.49
N LYS A 18 11.20 11.45 4.47
CA LYS A 18 12.35 11.12 5.35
C LYS A 18 11.96 10.24 6.54
N THR A 19 10.70 10.25 6.92
CA THR A 19 10.17 9.61 8.13
C THR A 19 9.14 8.57 7.75
N SER A 20 9.10 7.47 8.51
CA SER A 20 8.08 6.44 8.32
C SER A 20 6.67 7.04 8.43
N PRO A 21 5.76 6.76 7.48
CA PRO A 21 4.35 7.14 7.58
C PRO A 21 3.54 6.17 8.46
N PHE A 22 4.14 5.06 8.91
CA PHE A 22 3.48 4.11 9.80
C PHE A 22 3.39 4.68 11.22
N ALA A 23 2.29 4.38 11.91
CA ALA A 23 2.10 4.77 13.31
C ALA A 23 3.05 4.02 14.24
N ASP A 24 3.35 2.76 13.93
CA ASP A 24 4.30 1.92 14.67
C ASP A 24 5.71 2.02 14.09
N GLU A 25 6.72 1.74 14.92
CA GLU A 25 8.10 1.61 14.48
C GLU A 25 8.26 0.37 13.60
N ILE A 26 8.91 0.55 12.45
CA ILE A 26 9.18 -0.51 11.48
C ILE A 26 10.69 -0.74 11.42
N ASP A 27 11.15 -1.90 11.90
CA ASP A 27 12.56 -2.33 11.84
C ASP A 27 12.87 -3.01 10.51
N GLU A 28 12.88 -2.22 9.43
CA GLU A 28 13.27 -2.67 8.09
C GLU A 28 14.45 -1.83 7.59
N LYS A 29 15.56 -2.50 7.24
CA LYS A 29 16.86 -1.83 7.03
C LYS A 29 17.10 -1.38 5.59
N GLU A 30 16.20 -1.70 4.66
CA GLU A 30 16.34 -1.37 3.23
C GLU A 30 15.01 -0.92 2.63
N VAL A 31 14.46 0.18 3.16
CA VAL A 31 13.18 0.73 2.70
C VAL A 31 13.31 2.19 2.27
N THR A 32 12.52 2.57 1.27
CA THR A 32 12.28 3.97 0.91
C THR A 32 10.90 4.34 1.41
N TRP A 33 10.81 5.30 2.33
CA TRP A 33 9.53 5.80 2.80
C TRP A 33 8.90 6.71 1.75
N VAL A 34 7.58 6.59 1.59
CA VAL A 34 6.78 7.45 0.74
C VAL A 34 5.56 7.97 1.49
N SER A 35 5.07 9.15 1.14
CA SER A 35 3.80 9.67 1.63
C SER A 35 2.64 8.72 1.27
N PRO A 36 1.69 8.48 2.19
CA PRO A 36 0.61 7.50 2.01
C PRO A 36 -0.51 8.06 1.11
N GLU A 37 -0.20 8.36 -0.16
CA GLU A 37 -1.15 8.99 -1.10
C GLU A 37 -1.70 8.02 -2.15
N LEU A 38 -0.95 6.95 -2.47
CA LEU A 38 -1.36 5.98 -3.49
C LEU A 38 -2.14 4.83 -2.87
N VAL A 39 -3.30 4.52 -3.45
CA VAL A 39 -4.12 3.37 -3.04
C VAL A 39 -3.82 2.18 -3.95
N GLY A 40 -3.39 1.06 -3.35
CA GLY A 40 -3.23 -0.22 -4.02
C GLY A 40 -4.38 -1.17 -3.74
N GLU A 41 -4.83 -1.90 -4.74
CA GLU A 41 -5.75 -3.02 -4.59
C GLU A 41 -4.95 -4.33 -4.47
N PHE A 42 -5.33 -5.15 -3.50
CA PHE A 42 -4.65 -6.40 -3.20
C PHE A 42 -5.65 -7.54 -3.07
N GLY A 43 -5.37 -8.65 -3.74
CA GLY A 43 -6.02 -9.92 -3.46
C GLY A 43 -5.25 -10.66 -2.38
N PHE A 44 -5.91 -11.18 -1.35
CA PHE A 44 -5.30 -11.90 -0.23
C PHE A 44 -6.24 -13.00 0.30
N THR A 45 -5.73 -13.91 1.12
CA THR A 45 -6.54 -15.05 1.61
C THR A 45 -7.28 -14.76 2.90
N GLU A 46 -6.63 -14.09 3.85
CA GLU A 46 -7.21 -13.73 5.14
C GLU A 46 -6.39 -12.62 5.81
N TRP A 47 -7.00 -11.97 6.81
CA TRP A 47 -6.28 -11.14 7.77
C TRP A 47 -5.64 -12.02 8.85
N THR A 48 -4.38 -11.80 9.20
CA THR A 48 -3.73 -12.46 10.33
C THR A 48 -4.22 -11.86 11.66
N ALA A 49 -3.95 -12.56 12.77
CA ALA A 49 -4.23 -12.08 14.13
C ALA A 49 -3.54 -10.72 14.40
N ASP A 50 -2.33 -10.54 13.85
CA ASP A 50 -1.56 -9.29 13.95
C ASP A 50 -1.97 -8.21 12.93
N GLY A 51 -3.11 -8.38 12.25
CA GLY A 51 -3.65 -7.37 11.33
C GLY A 51 -2.93 -7.25 9.99
N LYS A 52 -2.18 -8.28 9.55
CA LYS A 52 -1.48 -8.30 8.25
C LYS A 52 -2.27 -9.09 7.21
N LEU A 53 -2.01 -8.84 5.92
CA LEU A 53 -2.58 -9.65 4.84
C LEU A 53 -1.81 -10.96 4.68
N ARG A 54 -2.51 -12.10 4.60
CA ARG A 54 -1.89 -13.40 4.26
C ARG A 54 -1.85 -13.60 2.75
N HIS A 55 -0.66 -13.91 2.23
CA HIS A 55 -0.38 -14.12 0.80
C HIS A 55 -0.91 -13.00 -0.12
N PRO A 56 -0.56 -11.72 0.13
CA PRO A 56 -1.05 -10.61 -0.67
C PRO A 56 -0.48 -10.66 -2.10
N ARG A 57 -1.33 -10.31 -3.06
CA ARG A 57 -0.96 -10.10 -4.46
C ARG A 57 -1.45 -8.73 -4.90
N PHE A 58 -0.55 -7.93 -5.43
CA PHE A 58 -0.88 -6.63 -5.98
C PHE A 58 -1.70 -6.79 -7.27
N LEU A 59 -2.88 -6.18 -7.31
CA LEU A 59 -3.78 -6.21 -8.47
C LEU A 59 -3.67 -4.93 -9.31
N GLY A 60 -3.38 -3.80 -8.66
CA GLY A 60 -3.17 -2.52 -9.35
C GLY A 60 -3.37 -1.32 -8.43
N LEU A 61 -3.19 -0.13 -8.99
CA LEU A 61 -3.51 1.12 -8.30
C LEU A 61 -4.96 1.52 -8.51
N ARG A 62 -5.61 1.95 -7.42
CA ARG A 62 -6.94 2.57 -7.43
C ARG A 62 -6.79 4.07 -7.48
N ARG A 63 -7.12 4.65 -8.64
CA ARG A 63 -7.11 6.11 -8.86
C ARG A 63 -8.44 6.76 -8.54
N ASP A 64 -9.45 5.94 -8.30
CA ASP A 64 -10.84 6.28 -8.01
C ASP A 64 -11.12 6.40 -6.50
N LYS A 65 -10.17 6.00 -5.63
CA LYS A 65 -10.33 5.97 -4.18
C LYS A 65 -9.27 6.87 -3.52
N ALA A 66 -9.68 7.73 -2.59
CA ALA A 66 -8.74 8.53 -1.81
C ALA A 66 -8.08 7.67 -0.72
N ALA A 67 -6.85 8.00 -0.34
CA ALA A 67 -6.10 7.26 0.67
C ALA A 67 -6.78 7.29 2.05
N GLU A 68 -7.41 8.41 2.39
CA GLU A 68 -8.16 8.57 3.65
C GLU A 68 -9.44 7.71 3.73
N ASP A 69 -9.98 7.29 2.58
CA ASP A 69 -11.17 6.42 2.50
C ASP A 69 -10.82 4.92 2.64
N VAL A 70 -9.53 4.58 2.75
CA VAL A 70 -9.10 3.19 2.89
C VAL A 70 -9.30 2.74 4.34
N VAL A 71 -10.28 1.86 4.54
CA VAL A 71 -10.59 1.22 5.82
C VAL A 71 -10.39 -0.29 5.73
N ARG A 72 -10.23 -0.95 6.88
CA ARG A 72 -10.18 -2.41 6.95
C ARG A 72 -11.55 -2.99 6.58
N GLU A 73 -11.60 -3.67 5.45
CA GLU A 73 -12.81 -4.36 4.99
C GLU A 73 -13.08 -5.60 5.85
N THR A 74 -14.32 -5.70 6.35
CA THR A 74 -14.86 -6.91 6.97
C THR A 74 -15.64 -7.67 5.91
N PRO A 75 -15.50 -9.01 5.79
CA PRO A 75 -16.38 -9.78 4.93
C PRO A 75 -17.82 -9.48 5.33
N GLU A 76 -18.63 -8.97 4.40
CA GLU A 76 -20.08 -8.96 4.59
C GLU A 76 -20.50 -10.43 4.67
N GLY A 77 -21.12 -10.81 5.78
CA GLY A 77 -21.61 -12.16 6.01
C GLY A 77 -22.71 -12.57 5.05
#